data_AF-A0A158CVN1-F1
#
_entry.id   AF-A0A158CVN1-F1
#
_cell.length_a   1.000
_cell.length_b   1.000
_cell.length_c   1.000
_cell.angle_alpha   90.00
_cell.angle_beta   90.00
_cell.angle_gamma   90.00
#
_symmetry.space_group_name_H-M   'P 1'
#
loop_
_entity.id
_entity.type
_entity.pdbx_description
1 polymer ?
#
loop_
_entity_poly.entity_id
_entity_poly.type
_entity_poly.pdbx_seq_one_letter_code
_entity_poly.pdbx_strand_id
1 'polypeptide(L)'
;MRRTLERRVSQWRALEGPGKEIFFPQQHLPGVQGLSDFTDMRDLRVTVAGAALDHRLYHFVLPFSHWEYAYVVEGCESFQALTTGSQNALWQAARMSIAPTAYPQRLRICRLKRI
;
A
#
# COMPACT_ATOMS: atom_id res chain seq x y z
N MET A 1 9.94 -34.06 17.43
CA MET A 1 10.19 -32.62 17.69
C MET A 1 8.94 -31.87 18.16
N ARG A 2 7.77 -32.04 17.51
CA ARG A 2 6.49 -31.39 17.84
C ARG A 2 6.04 -31.53 19.31
N ARG A 3 6.13 -32.75 19.86
CA ARG A 3 5.71 -33.08 21.24
C ARG A 3 6.45 -32.28 22.33
N THR A 4 7.70 -31.91 22.09
CA THR A 4 8.51 -31.13 23.04
C THR A 4 8.13 -29.65 23.03
N LEU A 5 7.86 -29.09 21.85
CA LEU A 5 7.43 -27.70 21.69
C LEU A 5 6.05 -27.48 22.32
N GLU A 6 5.09 -28.35 22.00
CA GLU A 6 3.73 -28.26 22.54
C GLU A 6 3.72 -28.35 24.06
N ARG A 7 4.55 -29.23 24.65
CA ARG A 7 4.70 -29.32 26.12
C ARG A 7 5.26 -28.03 26.71
N ARG A 8 6.27 -27.42 26.09
CA ARG A 8 6.83 -26.13 26.53
C ARG A 8 5.82 -24.99 26.43
N VAL A 9 5.07 -24.92 25.33
CA VAL A 9 4.00 -23.92 25.14
C VAL A 9 2.88 -24.12 26.16
N SER A 10 2.47 -25.36 26.42
CA SER A 10 1.45 -25.67 27.43
C SER A 10 1.90 -25.32 28.84
N GLN A 11 3.16 -25.62 29.19
CA GLN A 11 3.73 -25.31 30.50
C GLN A 11 3.87 -23.79 30.69
N TRP A 12 4.29 -23.07 29.65
CA TRP A 12 4.35 -21.61 29.65
C TRP A 12 2.95 -20.97 29.81
N ARG A 13 1.93 -21.45 29.09
CA ARG A 13 0.54 -20.97 29.24
C ARG A 13 -0.03 -21.21 30.64
N ALA A 14 0.36 -22.30 31.30
CA ALA A 14 -0.08 -22.60 32.66
C ALA A 14 0.58 -21.69 33.71
N LEU A 15 1.79 -21.19 33.44
CA LEU A 15 2.53 -20.30 34.33
C LEU A 15 2.15 -18.82 34.12
N GLU A 16 2.01 -18.38 32.87
CA GLU A 16 1.79 -16.96 32.53
C GLU A 16 0.31 -16.57 32.42
N GLY A 17 -0.60 -17.56 32.45
CA GLY A 17 -2.04 -17.36 32.33
C GLY A 17 -2.54 -17.22 30.87
N PRO A 18 -3.82 -16.85 30.68
CA PRO A 18 -4.39 -16.69 29.35
C PRO A 18 -3.64 -15.61 28.56
N GLY A 19 -3.45 -15.85 27.26
CA GLY A 19 -2.80 -14.88 26.39
C GLY A 19 -3.54 -13.55 26.44
N LYS A 20 -2.83 -12.47 26.78
CA LYS A 20 -3.36 -11.11 26.66
C LYS A 20 -3.69 -10.88 25.18
N GLU A 21 -4.77 -10.16 24.92
CA GLU A 21 -5.05 -9.71 23.57
C GLU A 21 -3.90 -8.79 23.11
N ILE A 22 -3.09 -9.28 22.17
CA ILE A 22 -1.93 -8.55 21.68
C ILE A 22 -2.40 -7.71 20.50
N PHE A 23 -2.50 -6.39 20.71
CA PHE A 23 -2.70 -5.43 19.64
C PHE A 23 -1.36 -4.91 19.15
N PHE A 24 -1.10 -5.03 17.85
CA PHE A 24 0.06 -4.42 17.20
C PHE A 24 -0.41 -3.14 16.49
N PRO A 25 -0.23 -1.95 17.08
CA PRO A 25 -0.59 -0.71 16.40
C PRO A 25 0.30 -0.54 15.18
N GLN A 26 -0.32 -0.40 14.00
CA GLN A 26 0.40 0.06 12.81
C GLN A 26 0.57 1.57 12.92
N GLN A 27 1.73 1.99 13.45
CA GLN A 27 2.10 3.41 13.49
C GLN A 27 2.78 3.78 12.18
N HIS A 28 2.17 4.66 11.41
CA HIS A 28 2.75 5.22 10.20
C HIS A 28 3.29 6.61 10.51
N LEU A 29 4.60 6.76 10.61
CA LEU A 29 5.20 8.07 10.84
C LEU A 29 5.27 8.87 9.52
N PRO A 30 5.05 10.19 9.54
CA PRO A 30 5.14 11.03 8.35
C PRO A 30 6.51 10.88 7.68
N GLY A 31 6.53 10.61 6.37
CA GLY A 31 7.76 10.54 5.58
C GLY A 31 8.66 9.32 5.81
N VAL A 32 8.29 8.40 6.72
CA VAL A 32 9.10 7.21 7.03
C VAL A 32 8.79 6.04 6.10
N GLN A 33 7.54 5.92 5.66
CA GLN A 33 7.07 4.80 4.85
C GLN A 33 6.32 5.31 3.63
N GLY A 34 6.54 4.65 2.49
CA GLY A 34 5.71 4.72 1.29
C GLY A 34 5.32 3.31 0.89
N LEU A 35 4.10 3.14 0.39
CA LEU A 35 3.59 1.87 -0.13
C LEU A 35 3.46 2.00 -1.64
N SER A 36 3.92 1.02 -2.39
CA SER A 36 3.73 0.96 -3.84
C SER A 36 3.19 -0.39 -4.25
N ASP A 37 2.26 -0.42 -5.20
CA ASP A 37 1.67 -1.63 -5.74
C ASP A 37 1.41 -1.51 -7.24
N PHE A 38 1.33 -2.64 -7.93
CA PHE A 38 0.82 -2.72 -9.30
C PHE A 38 -0.53 -3.43 -9.30
N THR A 39 -1.51 -2.85 -9.99
CA THR A 39 -2.82 -3.46 -10.14
C THR A 39 -3.07 -3.80 -11.59
N ASP A 40 -3.47 -5.06 -11.82
CA ASP A 40 -3.82 -5.56 -13.13
C ASP A 40 -5.19 -5.01 -13.58
N MET A 41 -5.25 -4.39 -14.75
CA MET A 41 -6.47 -3.76 -15.29
C MET A 41 -7.12 -4.56 -16.42
N ARG A 42 -6.67 -5.80 -16.69
CA ARG A 42 -7.21 -6.63 -17.79
C ARG A 42 -8.72 -6.86 -17.66
N ASP A 43 -9.22 -7.02 -16.44
CA ASP A 43 -10.64 -7.24 -16.18
C ASP A 43 -11.51 -6.00 -16.46
N LEU A 44 -10.93 -4.80 -16.45
CA LEU A 44 -11.63 -3.55 -16.75
C LEU A 44 -11.89 -3.35 -18.25
N ARG A 45 -11.15 -4.05 -19.12
CA ARG A 45 -11.30 -4.03 -20.59
C ARG A 45 -11.35 -2.62 -21.18
N VAL A 46 -10.48 -1.74 -20.71
CA VAL A 46 -10.39 -0.36 -21.20
C VAL A 46 -9.99 -0.35 -22.68
N THR A 47 -10.67 0.48 -23.47
CA THR A 47 -10.36 0.69 -24.89
C THR A 47 -10.04 2.15 -25.16
N VAL A 48 -8.99 2.41 -25.94
CA VAL A 48 -8.61 3.76 -26.41
C VAL A 48 -8.64 3.76 -27.93
N ALA A 49 -9.36 4.71 -28.53
CA ALA A 49 -9.55 4.78 -29.99
C ALA A 49 -10.04 3.47 -30.64
N GLY A 50 -10.84 2.69 -29.91
CA GLY A 50 -11.38 1.40 -30.39
C GLY A 50 -10.43 0.20 -30.24
N ALA A 51 -9.20 0.39 -29.78
CA ALA A 51 -8.26 -0.69 -29.47
C ALA A 51 -8.26 -1.01 -27.97
N ALA A 52 -8.14 -2.29 -27.62
CA ALA A 52 -7.98 -2.72 -26.23
C ALA A 52 -6.62 -2.25 -25.69
N LEU A 53 -6.63 -1.62 -24.51
CA LEU A 53 -5.43 -1.15 -23.83
C LEU A 53 -4.97 -2.22 -22.83
N ASP A 54 -3.87 -2.90 -23.15
CA ASP A 54 -3.21 -3.80 -22.19
C ASP A 54 -2.33 -2.98 -21.23
N HIS A 55 -2.87 -2.72 -20.05
CA HIS A 55 -2.26 -1.83 -19.08
C HIS A 55 -2.37 -2.34 -17.65
N ARG A 56 -1.50 -1.80 -16.81
CA ARG A 56 -1.52 -1.91 -15.35
C ARG A 56 -1.57 -0.51 -14.75
N LEU A 57 -2.01 -0.43 -13.52
CA LEU A 57 -1.93 0.78 -12.72
C LEU A 57 -0.80 0.63 -11.72
N TYR A 58 0.19 1.53 -11.76
CA TYR A 58 1.09 1.69 -10.63
C TYR A 58 0.43 2.63 -9.62
N HIS A 59 0.41 2.24 -8.36
CA HIS A 59 -0.17 2.99 -7.25
C HIS A 59 0.86 3.22 -6.16
N PHE A 60 0.95 4.44 -5.64
CA PHE A 60 1.82 4.83 -4.54
C PHE A 60 1.02 5.56 -3.47
N VAL A 61 1.26 5.24 -2.19
CA VAL A 61 0.55 5.81 -1.05
C VAL A 61 1.52 6.20 0.06
N LEU A 62 1.30 7.38 0.65
CA LEU A 62 1.88 7.76 1.94
C LEU A 62 0.90 7.38 3.06
N PRO A 63 1.15 6.30 3.83
CA PRO A 63 0.16 5.75 4.76
C PRO A 63 -0.15 6.67 5.95
N PHE A 64 0.73 7.62 6.28
CA PHE A 64 0.42 8.64 7.30
C PHE A 64 -0.65 9.64 6.85
N SER A 65 -0.54 10.13 5.60
CA SER A 65 -1.41 11.20 5.08
C SER A 65 -2.55 10.68 4.21
N HIS A 66 -2.49 9.41 3.78
CA HIS A 66 -3.32 8.85 2.73
C HIS A 66 -3.25 9.63 1.40
N TRP A 67 -2.14 10.33 1.16
CA TRP A 67 -1.88 10.91 -0.14
C TRP A 67 -1.54 9.80 -1.12
N GLU A 68 -2.15 9.82 -2.30
CA GLU A 68 -2.04 8.77 -3.30
C GLU A 68 -1.60 9.34 -4.65
N TYR A 69 -0.82 8.56 -5.37
CA TYR A 69 -0.44 8.81 -6.75
C TYR A 69 -0.66 7.53 -7.55
N ALA A 70 -1.22 7.67 -8.75
CA ALA A 70 -1.36 6.56 -9.67
C ALA A 70 -1.01 6.99 -11.09
N TYR A 71 -0.44 6.08 -11.87
CA TYR A 71 -0.22 6.31 -13.30
C TYR A 71 -0.31 5.01 -14.10
N VAL A 72 -0.66 5.16 -15.38
CA VAL A 72 -0.87 4.05 -16.30
C VAL A 72 0.46 3.53 -16.80
N VAL A 73 0.65 2.21 -16.70
CA VAL A 73 1.81 1.49 -17.21
C VAL A 73 1.35 0.64 -18.38
N GLU A 74 1.86 0.97 -19.57
CA GLU A 74 1.64 0.17 -20.77
C GLU A 74 2.53 -1.07 -20.71
N GLY A 75 1.91 -2.25 -20.80
CA GLY A 75 2.61 -3.53 -20.69
C GLY A 75 2.78 -4.04 -19.25
N CYS A 76 3.94 -4.63 -18.98
CA CYS A 76 4.20 -5.46 -17.78
C CYS A 76 4.78 -4.70 -16.59
N GLU A 77 4.76 -5.36 -15.44
CA GLU A 77 5.58 -4.95 -14.29
C GLU A 77 7.05 -4.93 -14.71
N SER A 78 7.68 -3.79 -14.52
CA SER A 78 9.08 -3.58 -14.87
C SER A 78 9.75 -2.66 -13.86
N PHE A 79 11.08 -2.80 -13.73
CA PHE A 79 11.86 -1.92 -12.86
C PHE A 79 11.78 -0.45 -13.33
N GLN A 80 11.71 -0.23 -14.65
CA GLN A 80 11.50 1.10 -15.21
C GLN A 80 10.17 1.69 -14.74
N ALA A 81 9.08 0.94 -14.80
CA ALA A 81 7.79 1.41 -14.29
C ALA A 81 7.86 1.72 -12.78
N LEU A 82 8.43 0.82 -11.97
CA LEU A 82 8.56 1.05 -10.53
C LEU A 82 9.34 2.34 -10.21
N THR A 83 10.50 2.50 -10.86
CA THR A 83 11.38 3.66 -10.60
C THR A 83 10.76 4.95 -11.07
N THR A 84 10.22 5.02 -12.28
CA THR A 84 9.52 6.21 -12.80
C THR A 84 8.31 6.57 -11.94
N GLY A 85 7.50 5.58 -11.55
CA GLY A 85 6.37 5.76 -10.65
C GLY A 85 6.76 6.34 -9.30
N SER A 86 7.76 5.73 -8.67
CA SER A 86 8.27 6.15 -7.36
C SER A 86 8.83 7.58 -7.41
N GLN A 87 9.60 7.90 -8.46
CA GLN A 87 10.15 9.22 -8.70
C GLN A 87 9.04 10.27 -8.79
N ASN A 88 8.09 10.06 -9.69
CA ASN A 88 7.00 10.99 -9.96
C ASN A 88 6.13 11.20 -8.73
N ALA A 89 5.85 10.13 -7.98
CA ALA A 89 5.11 10.21 -6.73
C ALA A 89 5.83 11.09 -5.71
N LEU A 90 7.11 10.81 -5.44
CA LEU A 90 7.88 11.54 -4.44
C LEU A 90 8.09 13.01 -4.82
N TRP A 91 8.29 13.32 -6.09
CA TRP A 91 8.41 14.72 -6.53
C TRP A 91 7.13 15.51 -6.36
N GLN A 92 5.96 14.90 -6.64
CA GLN A 92 4.69 15.56 -6.43
C GLN A 92 4.39 15.75 -4.94
N ALA A 93 4.65 14.73 -4.12
CA ALA A 93 4.52 14.82 -2.68
C ALA A 93 5.44 15.90 -2.08
N ALA A 94 6.68 16.00 -2.55
CA ALA A 94 7.63 17.02 -2.10
C ALA A 94 7.16 18.44 -2.45
N ARG A 95 6.56 18.64 -3.64
CA ARG A 95 6.02 19.95 -4.05
C ARG A 95 4.85 20.42 -3.18
N MET A 96 4.06 19.50 -2.62
CA MET A 96 2.99 19.85 -1.69
C MET A 96 3.50 20.34 -0.33
N SER A 97 4.69 19.90 0.10
CA SER A 97 5.30 20.30 1.38
C SER A 97 5.71 21.80 1.43
N ILE A 98 5.84 22.45 0.26
CA ILE A 98 6.34 23.83 0.14
C ILE A 98 5.21 24.89 0.21
N ALA A 99 3.94 24.46 0.21
CA ALA A 99 2.81 25.36 0.44
C ALA A 99 2.51 25.44 1.94
N PRO A 100 2.34 26.64 2.53
CA PRO A 100 1.83 26.71 3.88
C PRO A 100 0.37 26.27 3.87
N THR A 101 0.04 25.41 4.83
CA THR A 101 -1.29 25.21 5.42
C THR A 101 -2.19 24.10 4.85
N ALA A 102 -2.85 23.46 5.82
CA ALA A 102 -4.06 22.63 5.74
C ALA A 102 -3.91 21.23 5.14
N TYR A 103 -3.70 20.24 6.01
CA TYR A 103 -4.09 18.86 5.76
C TYR A 103 -5.62 18.80 5.55
N PRO A 104 -6.13 18.53 4.34
CA PRO A 104 -7.54 18.23 4.19
C PRO A 104 -7.74 16.79 4.66
N GLN A 105 -8.15 16.64 5.92
CA GLN A 105 -8.78 15.42 6.40
C GLN A 105 -10.00 15.16 5.51
N ARG A 106 -10.04 13.97 4.88
CA ARG A 106 -11.14 13.40 4.09
C ARG A 106 -11.34 13.96 2.67
N LEU A 107 -10.68 13.33 1.72
CA LEU A 107 -11.36 12.87 0.51
C LEU A 107 -11.52 11.35 0.60
N ARG A 108 -12.75 10.91 0.89
CA ARG A 108 -13.14 9.51 0.66
C ARG A 108 -13.14 9.30 -0.85
N ILE A 109 -12.00 8.89 -1.42
CA ILE A 109 -12.05 8.18 -2.69
C ILE A 109 -12.62 6.81 -2.34
N CYS A 110 -13.81 6.56 -2.87
CA CYS A 110 -14.53 5.30 -2.75
C CYS A 110 -13.57 4.13 -2.95
N ARG A 111 -13.65 3.14 -2.04
CA ARG A 111 -13.16 1.77 -2.21
C ARG A 111 -12.99 1.41 -3.70
N LEU A 112 -11.78 1.52 -4.22
CA LEU A 112 -11.32 0.56 -5.22
C LEU A 112 -11.15 -0.73 -4.43
N LYS A 113 -12.26 -1.46 -4.31
CA LYS A 113 -12.23 -2.88 -3.96
C LYS A 113 -11.22 -3.48 -4.92
N ARG A 114 -10.11 -3.95 -4.37
CA ARG A 114 -9.49 -5.24 -4.65
C ARG A 114 -10.34 -6.03 -5.67
N ILE A 115 -10.00 -5.84 -6.93
CA ILE A 115 -10.21 -6.82 -8.01
C ILE A 115 -8.81 -7.38 -8.24
#